data_AF-A0A2S7I7C7-F1
#
_entry.id   AF-A0A2S7I7C7-F1
#
_cell.length_a   1.000
_cell.length_b   1.000
_cell.length_c   1.000
_cell.angle_alpha   90.00
_cell.angle_beta   90.00
_cell.angle_gamma   90.00
#
_symmetry.space_group_name_H-M   'P 1'
#
loop_
_entity.id
_entity.type
_entity.pdbx_description
1 polymer ?
#
loop_
_entity_poly.entity_id
_entity_poly.type
_entity_poly.pdbx_seq_one_letter_code
_entity_poly.pdbx_strand_id
1 'polypeptide(L)'
;MYNECLKKEAIGAYEILKISQYAKEKAFISRCFQIEVESQFDNVKLRLHLIDSLYSTQMSKRYYGIEELAEALSKYTDKELITEANKLVNREDSEILQKIFGEKYGYNSNGKKEKKAVSLISKYLYFLTGYQFPIYDSLVKIAYPKVIKEYNVKTGYTKITDINFVQALSALNQVSSINDFEKLDNFLWYSQKVENNSFSLICSKEEHLKRIKIKV
;
A
#
# COMPACT_ATOMS: atom_id res chain seq x y z
N MET A 1 -15.14 -21.32 -10.17
CA MET A 1 -15.56 -21.48 -8.76
C MET A 1 -14.66 -20.74 -7.76
N TYR A 2 -13.45 -21.20 -7.41
CA TYR A 2 -12.62 -20.52 -6.38
C TYR A 2 -12.22 -19.08 -6.73
N ASN A 3 -11.79 -18.82 -7.97
CA ASN A 3 -11.43 -17.46 -8.41
C ASN A 3 -12.63 -16.51 -8.41
N GLU A 4 -13.82 -16.99 -8.78
CA GLU A 4 -15.05 -16.18 -8.74
C GLU A 4 -15.46 -15.84 -7.31
N CYS A 5 -15.27 -16.78 -6.38
CA CYS A 5 -15.52 -16.55 -4.96
C CYS A 5 -14.56 -15.49 -4.40
N LEU A 6 -13.26 -15.64 -4.65
CA LEU A 6 -12.24 -14.65 -4.25
C LEU A 6 -12.54 -13.25 -4.83
N LYS A 7 -12.90 -13.19 -6.12
CA LYS A 7 -13.28 -11.92 -6.77
C LYS A 7 -14.50 -11.29 -6.10
N LYS A 8 -15.53 -12.09 -5.79
CA LYS A 8 -16.74 -11.63 -5.11
C LYS A 8 -16.43 -11.07 -3.72
N GLU A 9 -15.56 -11.72 -2.97
CA GLU A 9 -15.13 -11.22 -1.66
C GLU A 9 -14.33 -9.94 -1.76
N ALA A 10 -13.45 -9.82 -2.76
CA ALA A 10 -12.72 -8.58 -2.97
C ALA A 10 -13.64 -7.40 -3.31
N ILE A 11 -14.67 -7.64 -4.12
CA ILE A 11 -15.73 -6.66 -4.38
C ILE A 11 -16.49 -6.33 -3.08
N GLY A 12 -16.86 -7.33 -2.28
CA GLY A 12 -17.55 -7.13 -1.01
C GLY A 12 -16.76 -6.28 -0.02
N ALA A 13 -15.47 -6.58 0.17
CA ALA A 13 -14.57 -5.79 1.00
C ALA A 13 -14.44 -4.34 0.49
N TYR A 14 -14.32 -4.17 -0.82
CA TYR A 14 -14.28 -2.85 -1.44
C TYR A 14 -15.55 -2.03 -1.16
N GLU A 15 -16.75 -2.60 -1.35
CA GLU A 15 -18.01 -1.88 -1.09
C GLU A 15 -18.18 -1.51 0.39
N ILE A 16 -17.77 -2.37 1.31
CA ILE A 16 -17.77 -2.06 2.76
C ILE A 16 -16.83 -0.88 3.05
N LEU A 17 -15.61 -0.91 2.51
CA LEU A 17 -14.62 0.12 2.78
C LEU A 17 -14.95 1.45 2.10
N LYS A 18 -15.66 1.45 0.98
CA LYS A 18 -16.02 2.65 0.20
C LYS A 18 -16.81 3.69 0.99
N ILE A 19 -17.58 3.26 1.99
CA ILE A 19 -18.38 4.15 2.87
C ILE A 19 -17.74 4.38 4.24
N SER A 20 -16.57 3.78 4.49
CA SER A 20 -15.91 3.80 5.78
C SER A 20 -15.00 5.02 5.98
N GLN A 21 -14.43 5.17 7.18
CA GLN A 21 -13.43 6.21 7.44
C GLN A 21 -12.16 5.98 6.60
N TYR A 22 -11.81 4.73 6.28
CA TYR A 22 -10.71 4.43 5.36
C TYR A 22 -10.87 5.14 4.01
N ALA A 23 -12.07 5.10 3.41
CA ALA A 23 -12.32 5.80 2.15
C ALA A 23 -12.20 7.32 2.28
N LYS A 24 -12.60 7.89 3.42
CA LYS A 24 -12.47 9.34 3.68
C LYS A 24 -11.00 9.76 3.78
N GLU A 25 -10.18 9.00 4.51
CA GLU A 25 -8.73 9.24 4.62
C GLU A 25 -8.04 9.08 3.26
N LYS A 26 -8.37 8.02 2.52
CA LYS A 26 -7.86 7.81 1.17
C LYS A 26 -8.21 8.98 0.25
N ALA A 27 -9.47 9.42 0.24
CA ALA A 27 -9.91 10.55 -0.58
C ALA A 27 -9.23 11.87 -0.19
N PHE A 28 -8.99 12.08 1.11
CA PHE A 28 -8.22 13.22 1.58
C PHE A 28 -6.79 13.22 1.03
N ILE A 29 -6.09 12.09 1.11
CA ILE A 29 -4.73 11.96 0.57
C ILE A 29 -4.70 12.26 -0.92
N SER A 30 -5.63 11.67 -1.68
CA SER A 30 -5.67 11.86 -3.14
C SER A 30 -5.94 13.30 -3.54
N ARG A 31 -6.75 14.05 -2.79
CA ARG A 31 -6.90 15.49 -3.01
C ARG A 31 -5.61 16.25 -2.76
N CYS A 32 -4.89 15.92 -1.69
CA CYS A 32 -3.61 16.56 -1.38
C CYS A 32 -2.51 16.24 -2.41
N PHE A 33 -2.57 15.09 -3.08
CA PHE A 33 -1.66 14.76 -4.18
C PHE A 33 -1.82 15.69 -5.40
N GLN A 34 -2.95 16.39 -5.53
CA GLN A 34 -3.22 17.39 -6.57
C GLN A 34 -2.71 18.79 -6.20
N ILE A 35 -2.16 18.98 -4.99
CA ILE A 35 -1.60 20.27 -4.60
C ILE A 35 -0.28 20.45 -5.36
N GLU A 36 -0.22 21.51 -6.16
CA GLU A 36 1.01 21.91 -6.85
C GLU A 36 1.84 22.81 -5.93
N VAL A 37 3.13 22.51 -5.86
CA VAL A 37 4.15 23.34 -5.23
C VAL A 37 5.29 23.54 -6.22
N GLU A 38 6.00 24.66 -6.14
CA GLU A 38 6.93 25.11 -7.18
C GLU A 38 8.06 24.11 -7.50
N SER A 39 8.52 23.37 -6.50
CA SER A 39 9.62 22.42 -6.61
C SER A 39 9.14 20.97 -6.61
N GLN A 40 9.63 20.15 -7.54
CA GLN A 40 9.37 18.70 -7.56
C GLN A 40 9.80 18.05 -6.24
N PHE A 41 10.91 18.50 -5.65
CA PHE A 41 11.38 18.00 -4.36
C PHE A 41 10.35 18.28 -3.24
N ASP A 42 9.86 19.52 -3.15
CA ASP A 42 8.89 19.89 -2.12
C ASP A 42 7.55 19.19 -2.34
N ASN A 43 7.17 18.93 -3.59
CA ASN A 43 5.94 18.21 -3.93
C ASN A 43 6.02 16.75 -3.44
N VAL A 44 7.11 16.06 -3.80
CA VAL A 44 7.40 14.71 -3.32
C VAL A 44 7.46 14.69 -1.80
N LYS A 45 8.18 15.63 -1.18
CA LYS A 45 8.34 15.70 0.28
C LYS A 45 7.00 15.88 1.00
N LEU A 46 6.13 16.77 0.52
CA LEU A 46 4.78 16.98 1.05
C LEU A 46 3.96 15.69 1.00
N ARG A 47 3.94 15.03 -0.16
CA ARG A 47 3.21 13.77 -0.37
C ARG A 47 3.72 12.65 0.53
N LEU A 48 5.04 12.55 0.72
CA LEU A 48 5.66 11.57 1.62
C LEU A 48 5.28 11.80 3.08
N HIS A 49 5.32 13.05 3.57
CA HIS A 49 4.91 13.38 4.94
C HIS A 49 3.43 13.07 5.19
N LEU A 50 2.58 13.37 4.22
CA LEU A 50 1.16 13.09 4.30
C LEU A 50 0.89 11.59 4.44
N ILE A 51 1.52 10.78 3.57
CA ILE A 51 1.40 9.32 3.64
C ILE A 51 1.97 8.79 4.95
N ASP A 52 3.17 9.22 5.36
CA ASP A 52 3.77 8.72 6.59
C ASP A 52 2.88 8.99 7.81
N SER A 53 2.24 10.16 7.85
CA SER A 53 1.33 10.56 8.93
C SER A 53 0.06 9.71 8.95
N LEU A 54 -0.60 9.55 7.79
CA LEU A 54 -1.92 8.89 7.73
C LEU A 54 -1.85 7.37 7.66
N TYR A 55 -0.76 6.82 7.12
CA TYR A 55 -0.51 5.37 7.06
C TYR A 55 0.48 4.87 8.11
N SER A 56 1.01 5.75 8.97
CA SER A 56 1.92 5.39 10.07
C SER A 56 3.13 4.55 9.61
N THR A 57 3.80 4.95 8.53
CA THR A 57 4.94 4.17 7.98
C THR A 57 6.21 4.27 8.83
N GLN A 58 6.19 5.14 9.85
CA GLN A 58 7.25 5.41 10.82
C GLN A 58 8.55 5.93 10.19
N MET A 59 8.44 6.57 9.03
CA MET A 59 9.58 7.16 8.34
C MET A 59 10.08 8.42 9.03
N SER A 60 9.17 9.23 9.58
CA SER A 60 9.47 10.40 10.41
C SER A 60 10.31 10.10 11.66
N LYS A 61 10.37 8.84 12.12
CA LYS A 61 11.23 8.42 13.23
C LYS A 61 12.70 8.22 12.82
N ARG A 62 13.00 8.26 11.52
CA ARG A 62 14.36 8.11 10.97
C ARG A 62 14.89 9.50 10.65
N TYR A 63 16.01 9.86 11.25
CA TYR A 63 16.65 11.15 10.99
C TYR A 63 16.94 11.29 9.49
N TYR A 64 16.48 12.39 8.88
CA TYR A 64 16.61 12.70 7.45
C TYR A 64 15.97 11.68 6.49
N GLY A 65 15.13 10.77 6.98
CA GLY A 65 14.58 9.70 6.15
C GLY A 65 13.69 10.22 5.03
N ILE A 66 12.79 11.15 5.34
CA ILE A 66 11.89 11.74 4.34
C ILE A 66 12.68 12.58 3.35
N GLU A 67 13.65 13.38 3.82
CA GLU A 67 14.52 14.20 2.97
C GLU A 67 15.29 13.34 1.95
N GLU A 68 16.02 12.31 2.39
CA GLU A 68 16.79 11.46 1.49
C GLU A 68 15.90 10.71 0.49
N LEU A 69 14.72 10.26 0.92
CA LEU A 69 13.77 9.59 0.03
C LEU A 69 13.16 10.58 -0.98
N ALA A 70 12.85 11.79 -0.55
CA ALA A 70 12.34 12.84 -1.43
C ALA A 70 13.39 13.20 -2.49
N GLU A 71 14.66 13.34 -2.12
CA GLU A 71 15.77 13.58 -3.06
C GLU A 71 15.91 12.43 -4.08
N ALA A 72 15.71 11.19 -3.66
CA ALA A 72 15.81 10.04 -4.56
C ALA A 72 14.65 10.00 -5.58
N LEU A 73 13.43 10.30 -5.14
CA LEU A 73 12.24 10.30 -5.99
C LEU A 73 12.15 11.55 -6.87
N SER A 74 12.56 12.72 -6.38
CA SER A 74 12.45 14.00 -7.10
C SER A 74 13.43 14.15 -8.26
N LYS A 75 14.34 13.18 -8.46
CA LYS A 75 15.17 13.05 -9.66
C LYS A 75 14.36 12.68 -10.90
N TYR A 76 13.13 12.24 -10.71
CA TYR A 76 12.23 11.77 -11.75
C TYR A 76 10.92 12.54 -11.69
N THR A 77 10.32 12.78 -12.85
CA THR A 77 8.98 13.32 -12.98
C THR A 77 7.94 12.28 -12.56
N ASP A 78 6.74 12.75 -12.21
CA ASP A 78 5.60 11.88 -11.89
C ASP A 78 5.31 10.91 -13.05
N LYS A 79 5.41 11.36 -14.30
CA LYS A 79 5.20 10.54 -15.51
C LYS A 79 6.24 9.42 -15.64
N GLU A 80 7.50 9.71 -15.35
CA GLU A 80 8.57 8.69 -15.37
C GLU A 80 8.32 7.65 -14.27
N LEU A 81 8.03 8.08 -13.05
CA LEU A 81 7.74 7.16 -11.94
C LEU A 81 6.51 6.28 -12.20
N ILE A 82 5.46 6.83 -12.83
CA ILE A 82 4.28 6.05 -13.26
C ILE A 82 4.68 5.02 -14.32
N THR A 83 5.52 5.40 -15.29
CA THR A 83 6.00 4.48 -16.34
C THR A 83 6.78 3.32 -15.73
N GLU A 84 7.69 3.62 -14.81
CA GLU A 84 8.46 2.60 -14.09
C GLU A 84 7.59 1.71 -13.19
N ALA A 85 6.56 2.28 -12.55
CA ALA A 85 5.60 1.53 -11.75
C ALA A 85 4.82 0.53 -12.63
N ASN A 86 4.39 0.96 -13.82
CA ASN A 86 3.70 0.11 -14.78
C ASN A 86 4.59 -1.05 -15.26
N LYS A 87 5.89 -0.81 -15.52
CA LYS A 87 6.85 -1.90 -15.83
C LYS A 87 6.84 -2.96 -14.75
N LEU A 88 7.04 -2.58 -13.48
CA LEU A 88 7.06 -3.53 -12.37
C LEU A 88 5.75 -4.31 -12.21
N VAL A 89 4.61 -3.64 -12.36
CA VAL A 89 3.28 -4.28 -12.31
C VAL A 89 3.11 -5.31 -13.42
N ASN A 90 3.60 -5.00 -14.62
CA ASN A 90 3.63 -5.89 -15.79
C ASN A 90 4.74 -6.94 -15.73
N ARG A 91 5.49 -7.01 -14.63
CA ARG A 91 6.61 -7.93 -14.39
C ARG A 91 7.79 -7.72 -15.35
N GLU A 92 7.92 -6.50 -15.84
CA GLU A 92 9.10 -6.02 -16.55
C GLU A 92 10.10 -5.43 -15.55
N ASP A 93 11.37 -5.36 -15.96
CA ASP A 93 12.41 -4.76 -15.14
C ASP A 93 12.31 -3.23 -15.10
N SER A 94 12.57 -2.68 -13.91
CA SER A 94 12.67 -1.24 -13.68
C SER A 94 13.91 -0.97 -12.85
N GLU A 95 15.02 -0.61 -13.49
CA GLU A 95 16.27 -0.30 -12.80
C GLU A 95 16.09 0.85 -11.79
N ILE A 96 15.28 1.85 -12.16
CA ILE A 96 14.99 3.02 -11.33
C ILE A 96 14.29 2.61 -10.04
N LEU A 97 13.15 1.93 -10.12
CA LEU A 97 12.41 1.56 -8.91
C LEU A 97 13.10 0.43 -8.15
N GLN A 98 13.79 -0.50 -8.81
CA GLN A 98 14.60 -1.50 -8.11
C GLN A 98 15.69 -0.83 -7.25
N LYS A 99 16.34 0.22 -7.76
CA LYS A 99 17.30 1.01 -6.99
C LYS A 99 16.63 1.73 -5.81
N ILE A 100 15.52 2.44 -6.05
CA ILE A 100 14.79 3.18 -5.01
C ILE A 100 14.28 2.25 -3.90
N PHE A 101 13.67 1.12 -4.25
CA PHE A 101 13.25 0.12 -3.24
C PHE A 101 14.43 -0.57 -2.56
N GLY A 102 15.57 -0.70 -3.24
CA GLY A 102 16.78 -1.34 -2.76
C GLY A 102 17.55 -0.50 -1.72
N GLU A 103 17.43 0.81 -1.78
CA GLU A 103 18.18 1.74 -0.96
C GLU A 103 17.63 1.87 0.48
N LYS A 104 18.52 2.26 1.40
CA LYS A 104 18.19 2.53 2.80
C LYS A 104 18.14 4.04 3.01
N TYR A 105 17.10 4.51 3.68
CA TYR A 105 16.83 5.94 3.85
C TYR A 105 16.75 6.31 5.33
N GLY A 106 17.44 7.39 5.66
CA GLY A 106 17.57 7.95 6.99
C GLY A 106 18.44 7.12 7.94
N TYR A 107 18.68 7.70 9.11
CA TYR A 107 19.56 7.17 10.13
C TYR A 107 18.80 6.86 11.42
N ASN A 108 19.28 5.86 12.16
CA ASN A 108 18.87 5.66 13.56
C ASN A 108 19.64 6.61 14.50
N SER A 109 19.34 6.55 15.80
CA SER A 109 20.02 7.36 16.84
C SER A 109 21.52 7.13 16.94
N ASN A 110 22.03 6.02 16.37
CA ASN A 110 23.45 5.68 16.33
C ASN A 110 24.12 6.08 15.00
N GLY A 111 23.43 6.82 14.13
CA GLY A 111 23.96 7.26 12.84
C GLY A 111 24.08 6.16 11.77
N LYS A 112 23.35 5.05 11.89
CA LYS A 112 23.39 3.93 10.92
C LYS A 112 22.18 3.90 9.99
N LYS A 113 22.42 3.68 8.68
CA LYS A 113 21.38 3.36 7.68
C LYS A 113 21.03 1.88 7.73
N GLU A 114 19.86 1.56 8.30
CA GLU A 114 19.50 0.15 8.55
C GLU A 114 18.28 -0.33 7.75
N LYS A 115 17.34 0.55 7.42
CA LYS A 115 16.02 0.15 6.93
C LYS A 115 15.70 0.74 5.56
N LYS A 116 15.11 -0.08 4.70
CA LYS A 116 14.45 0.34 3.45
C LYS A 116 13.12 1.05 3.75
N ALA A 117 12.59 1.77 2.77
CA ALA A 117 11.32 2.50 2.88
C ALA A 117 10.18 1.85 2.08
N VAL A 118 10.22 0.53 1.88
CA VAL A 118 9.33 -0.23 0.97
C VAL A 118 7.85 0.12 1.15
N SER A 119 7.36 0.19 2.39
CA SER A 119 5.95 0.52 2.64
C SER A 119 5.58 1.94 2.19
N LEU A 120 6.42 2.93 2.49
CA LEU A 120 6.17 4.32 2.11
C LEU A 120 6.25 4.51 0.60
N ILE A 121 7.28 3.92 -0.04
CA ILE A 121 7.45 3.97 -1.50
C ILE A 121 6.25 3.34 -2.21
N SER A 122 5.81 2.15 -1.78
CA SER A 122 4.65 1.48 -2.39
C SER A 122 3.36 2.30 -2.27
N LYS A 123 3.16 2.98 -1.14
CA LYS A 123 1.98 3.83 -0.92
C LYS A 123 2.06 5.10 -1.74
N TYR A 124 3.25 5.69 -1.86
CA TYR A 124 3.50 6.82 -2.76
C TYR A 124 3.14 6.46 -4.20
N LEU A 125 3.64 5.33 -4.71
CA LEU A 125 3.32 4.84 -6.05
C LEU A 125 1.83 4.48 -6.21
N TYR A 126 1.18 3.92 -5.19
CA TYR A 126 -0.26 3.65 -5.19
C TYR A 126 -1.06 4.92 -5.43
N PHE A 127 -0.79 6.01 -4.69
CA PHE A 127 -1.49 7.27 -4.93
C PHE A 127 -1.10 7.93 -6.25
N LEU A 128 0.19 7.92 -6.59
CA LEU A 128 0.70 8.54 -7.81
C LEU A 128 0.10 7.91 -9.09
N THR A 129 -0.09 6.60 -9.10
CA THR A 129 -0.62 5.84 -10.25
C THR A 129 -2.14 5.79 -10.29
N GLY A 130 -2.86 6.51 -9.42
CA GLY A 130 -4.32 6.40 -9.35
C GLY A 130 -4.77 5.00 -8.90
N TYR A 131 -4.08 4.46 -7.89
CA TYR A 131 -4.33 3.18 -7.22
C TYR A 131 -4.00 1.93 -8.05
N GLN A 132 -3.19 2.07 -9.10
CA GLN A 132 -2.82 0.98 -10.01
C GLN A 132 -1.51 0.28 -9.60
N PHE A 133 -1.05 0.44 -8.36
CA PHE A 133 0.19 -0.15 -7.85
C PHE A 133 -0.01 -0.77 -6.47
N PRO A 134 0.37 -2.03 -6.21
CA PRO A 134 0.05 -2.69 -4.95
C PRO A 134 0.70 -2.05 -3.72
N ILE A 135 -0.01 -2.06 -2.59
CA ILE A 135 0.51 -1.56 -1.31
C ILE A 135 1.31 -2.66 -0.57
N TYR A 136 2.54 -2.33 -0.21
CA TYR A 136 3.30 -3.12 0.77
C TYR A 136 2.81 -2.80 2.19
N ASP A 137 2.13 -3.76 2.80
CA ASP A 137 1.61 -3.68 4.17
C ASP A 137 1.82 -4.97 4.96
N SER A 138 2.01 -4.84 6.27
CA SER A 138 2.16 -5.98 7.17
C SER A 138 0.94 -6.90 7.19
N LEU A 139 -0.28 -6.36 7.10
CA LEU A 139 -1.50 -7.15 7.07
C LEU A 139 -1.63 -7.89 5.74
N VAL A 140 -1.29 -7.24 4.62
CA VAL A 140 -1.26 -7.87 3.29
C VAL A 140 -0.30 -9.07 3.27
N LYS A 141 0.88 -8.95 3.90
CA LYS A 141 1.84 -10.05 4.03
C LYS A 141 1.31 -11.26 4.81
N ILE A 142 0.46 -11.02 5.81
CA ILE A 142 -0.17 -12.07 6.61
C ILE A 142 -1.35 -12.69 5.84
N ALA A 143 -2.14 -11.87 5.16
CA ALA A 143 -3.31 -12.28 4.40
C ALA A 143 -2.94 -13.16 3.21
N TYR A 144 -1.93 -12.75 2.44
CA TYR A 144 -1.55 -13.38 1.18
C TYR A 144 -1.39 -14.91 1.27
N PRO A 145 -0.56 -15.48 2.17
CA PRO A 145 -0.39 -16.93 2.27
C PRO A 145 -1.68 -17.66 2.69
N LYS A 146 -2.58 -17.01 3.45
CA LYS A 146 -3.88 -17.59 3.82
C LYS A 146 -4.79 -17.67 2.60
N VAL A 147 -4.90 -16.57 1.85
CA VAL A 147 -5.75 -16.48 0.64
C VAL A 147 -5.30 -17.46 -0.44
N ILE A 148 -4.00 -17.54 -0.75
CA ILE A 148 -3.55 -18.50 -1.77
C ILE A 148 -3.88 -19.94 -1.39
N LYS A 149 -3.85 -20.27 -0.09
CA LYS A 149 -4.17 -21.61 0.43
C LYS A 149 -5.67 -21.87 0.41
N GLU A 150 -6.47 -20.94 0.93
CA GLU A 150 -7.92 -21.06 1.06
C GLU A 150 -8.62 -21.17 -0.29
N TYR A 151 -8.20 -20.38 -1.27
CA TYR A 151 -8.78 -20.38 -2.62
C TYR A 151 -8.00 -21.25 -3.61
N ASN A 152 -6.99 -21.99 -3.15
CA ASN A 152 -6.14 -22.87 -3.97
C ASN A 152 -5.57 -22.14 -5.22
N VAL A 153 -5.11 -20.90 -5.04
CA VAL A 153 -4.60 -20.04 -6.12
C VAL A 153 -3.12 -20.28 -6.35
N LYS A 154 -2.73 -20.55 -7.61
CA LYS A 154 -1.34 -20.76 -8.01
C LYS A 154 -0.74 -19.50 -8.63
N THR A 155 -0.08 -18.69 -7.81
CA THR A 155 0.60 -17.45 -8.25
C THR A 155 2.08 -17.64 -8.60
N GLY A 156 2.67 -18.78 -8.19
CA GLY A 156 4.13 -18.98 -8.19
C GLY A 156 4.84 -18.43 -6.96
N TYR A 157 4.11 -17.81 -6.02
CA TYR A 157 4.65 -17.22 -4.79
C TYR A 157 3.89 -17.74 -3.57
N THR A 158 4.61 -18.22 -2.56
CA THR A 158 4.00 -18.70 -1.31
C THR A 158 3.96 -17.65 -0.21
N LYS A 159 4.77 -16.58 -0.34
CA LYS A 159 4.88 -15.49 0.63
C LYS A 159 5.32 -14.19 -0.03
N ILE A 160 4.93 -13.08 0.60
CA ILE A 160 5.36 -11.72 0.23
C ILE A 160 6.61 -11.32 1.03
N THR A 161 7.57 -10.73 0.33
CA THR A 161 8.82 -10.16 0.85
C THR A 161 9.03 -8.79 0.22
N ASP A 162 10.00 -8.04 0.73
CA ASP A 162 10.39 -6.72 0.21
C ASP A 162 10.80 -6.77 -1.28
N ILE A 163 11.21 -7.94 -1.76
CA ILE A 163 11.76 -8.12 -3.11
C ILE A 163 10.68 -8.52 -4.12
N ASN A 164 9.70 -9.31 -3.70
CA ASN A 164 8.75 -9.95 -4.61
C ASN A 164 7.29 -9.47 -4.47
N PHE A 165 7.01 -8.48 -3.61
CA PHE A 165 5.63 -8.12 -3.28
C PHE A 165 4.83 -7.66 -4.52
N VAL A 166 5.46 -6.89 -5.41
CA VAL A 166 4.80 -6.41 -6.63
C VAL A 166 4.42 -7.60 -7.50
N GLN A 167 5.38 -8.48 -7.80
CA GLN A 167 5.13 -9.63 -8.68
C GLN A 167 4.13 -10.61 -8.05
N ALA A 168 4.22 -10.85 -6.74
CA ALA A 168 3.31 -11.73 -6.01
C ALA A 168 1.86 -11.21 -6.02
N LEU A 169 1.67 -9.91 -5.83
CA LEU A 169 0.34 -9.26 -5.84
C LEU A 169 -0.18 -9.08 -7.27
N SER A 170 0.64 -8.71 -8.25
CA SER A 170 0.26 -8.72 -9.68
C SER A 170 -0.21 -10.11 -10.13
N ALA A 171 0.50 -11.16 -9.72
CA ALA A 171 0.10 -12.54 -10.03
C ALA A 171 -1.22 -12.93 -9.40
N LEU A 172 -1.45 -12.58 -8.12
CA LEU A 172 -2.73 -12.82 -7.47
C LEU A 172 -3.85 -12.03 -8.15
N ASN A 173 -3.63 -10.75 -8.44
CA ASN A 173 -4.62 -9.86 -9.06
C ASN A 173 -5.10 -10.40 -10.42
N GLN A 174 -4.17 -10.91 -11.22
CA GLN A 174 -4.43 -11.51 -12.53
C GLN A 174 -5.12 -12.87 -12.42
N VAL A 175 -4.58 -13.81 -11.64
CA VAL A 175 -5.11 -15.19 -11.56
C VAL A 175 -6.50 -15.22 -10.92
N SER A 176 -6.78 -14.33 -9.98
CA SER A 176 -8.10 -14.17 -9.37
C SER A 176 -9.11 -13.42 -10.25
N SER A 177 -8.68 -12.86 -11.38
CA SER A 177 -9.49 -12.02 -12.27
C SER A 177 -10.11 -10.80 -11.57
N ILE A 178 -9.53 -10.34 -10.46
CA ILE A 178 -9.89 -9.09 -9.79
C ILE A 178 -9.50 -7.91 -10.69
N ASN A 179 -8.29 -7.95 -11.25
CA ASN A 179 -7.72 -6.96 -12.18
C ASN A 179 -7.84 -5.52 -11.67
N ASP A 180 -7.70 -5.32 -10.36
CA ASP A 180 -7.84 -4.04 -9.67
C ASP A 180 -7.08 -4.10 -8.35
N PHE A 181 -5.96 -3.36 -8.26
CA PHE A 181 -5.13 -3.37 -7.06
C PHE A 181 -5.82 -2.76 -5.85
N GLU A 182 -6.68 -1.76 -6.03
CA GLU A 182 -7.44 -1.20 -4.92
C GLU A 182 -8.36 -2.26 -4.31
N LYS A 183 -9.11 -3.00 -5.14
CA LYS A 183 -9.98 -4.07 -4.63
C LYS A 183 -9.19 -5.18 -3.96
N LEU A 184 -8.06 -5.57 -4.54
CA LEU A 184 -7.19 -6.60 -3.97
C LEU A 184 -6.59 -6.16 -2.62
N ASP A 185 -6.00 -4.97 -2.56
CA ASP A 185 -5.40 -4.44 -1.33
C ASP A 185 -6.45 -4.24 -0.24
N ASN A 186 -7.63 -3.70 -0.59
CA ASN A 186 -8.76 -3.56 0.31
C ASN A 186 -9.18 -4.91 0.89
N PHE A 187 -9.28 -5.95 0.07
CA PHE A 187 -9.63 -7.30 0.51
C PHE A 187 -8.62 -7.89 1.49
N LEU A 188 -7.34 -7.90 1.10
CA LEU A 188 -6.27 -8.47 1.91
C LEU A 188 -6.11 -7.72 3.24
N TRP A 189 -6.26 -6.40 3.23
CA TRP A 189 -6.21 -5.59 4.44
C TRP A 189 -7.46 -5.79 5.32
N TYR A 190 -8.65 -5.75 4.72
CA TYR A 190 -9.92 -5.88 5.44
C TYR A 190 -10.06 -7.23 6.12
N SER A 191 -9.72 -8.33 5.43
CA SER A 191 -9.78 -9.69 6.00
C SER A 191 -9.01 -9.78 7.33
N GLN A 192 -7.79 -9.25 7.37
CA GLN A 192 -6.98 -9.27 8.59
C GLN A 192 -7.45 -8.30 9.66
N LYS A 193 -8.08 -7.18 9.28
CA LYS A 193 -8.71 -6.29 10.26
C LYS A 193 -9.90 -6.96 10.95
N VAL A 194 -10.71 -7.70 10.20
CA VAL A 194 -11.84 -8.48 10.75
C VAL A 194 -11.34 -9.61 11.65
N GLU A 195 -10.38 -10.41 11.19
CA GLU A 195 -9.79 -11.51 11.99
C GLU A 195 -9.20 -11.02 13.31
N ASN A 196 -8.53 -9.86 13.29
CA ASN A 196 -7.90 -9.28 14.49
C ASN A 196 -8.85 -8.43 15.34
N ASN A 197 -10.16 -8.41 15.05
CA ASN A 197 -11.15 -7.56 15.72
C ASN A 197 -10.76 -6.06 15.75
N SER A 198 -10.03 -5.59 14.73
CA SER A 198 -9.54 -4.21 14.60
C SER A 198 -10.45 -3.41 13.69
N PHE A 199 -11.56 -2.91 14.23
CA PHE A 199 -12.57 -2.16 13.43
C PHE A 199 -12.29 -0.66 13.28
N SER A 200 -11.13 -0.18 13.76
CA SER A 200 -10.65 1.17 13.46
C SER A 200 -10.60 1.38 11.94
N LEU A 201 -11.10 2.52 11.46
CA LEU A 201 -11.24 2.89 10.04
C LEU A 201 -12.31 2.14 9.23
N ILE A 202 -12.79 0.98 9.71
CA ILE A 202 -13.85 0.19 9.05
C ILE A 202 -15.23 0.67 9.47
N CYS A 203 -15.44 0.87 10.76
CA CYS A 203 -16.70 1.30 11.32
C CYS A 203 -16.64 2.76 11.75
N SER A 204 -17.79 3.43 11.74
CA SER A 204 -17.97 4.70 12.43
C SER A 204 -17.72 4.54 13.94
N LYS A 205 -17.43 5.66 14.61
CA LYS A 205 -17.29 5.70 16.07
C LYS A 205 -18.55 5.13 16.75
N GLU A 206 -19.72 5.50 16.26
CA GLU A 206 -21.02 5.08 16.78
C GLU A 206 -21.22 3.56 16.66
N GLU A 207 -20.92 2.99 15.49
CA GLU A 207 -20.99 1.53 15.27
C GLU A 207 -19.98 0.77 16.13
N HIS A 208 -18.76 1.30 16.25
CA HIS A 208 -17.73 0.68 17.08
C HIS A 208 -18.16 0.65 18.56
N LEU A 209 -18.68 1.78 19.06
CA LEU A 209 -19.19 1.86 20.44
C LEU A 209 -20.38 0.94 20.68
N LYS A 210 -21.29 0.78 19.70
CA LYS A 210 -22.39 -0.21 19.80
C LYS A 210 -21.85 -1.64 19.95
N ARG A 211 -20.82 -2.02 19.18
CA ARG A 211 -20.20 -3.35 19.26
C ARG A 211 -19.52 -3.61 20.61
N ILE A 212 -18.95 -2.59 21.24
CA ILE A 212 -18.36 -2.71 22.58
C ILE A 212 -19.46 -2.83 23.65
N LYS A 213 -20.51 -2.01 23.55
CA LYS A 213 -21.60 -2.00 24.55
C LYS A 213 -22.46 -3.27 24.58
N ILE A 214 -22.51 -4.03 23.48
CA ILE A 214 -23.22 -5.33 23.42
C ILE A 214 -22.44 -6.44 24.15
N LYS A 215 -21.17 -6.21 24.54
CA LYS A 215 -20.34 -7.18 25.28
C LYS A 215 -20.37 -6.99 26.81
N VAL A 216 -21.41 -6.36 27.37
CA VAL A 216 -21.62 -6.26 28.83
C VAL A 216 -22.86 -7.05 29.22
#